data_AF-A0A1G8ZMY5-F1
#
_entry.id   AF-A0A1G8ZMY5-F1
#
_cell.length_a   1.000
_cell.length_b   1.000
_cell.length_c   1.000
_cell.angle_alpha   90.00
_cell.angle_beta   90.00
_cell.angle_gamma   90.00
#
_symmetry.space_group_name_H-M   'P 1'
#
loop_
_entity.id
_entity.type
_entity.pdbx_description
1 polymer ?
#
loop_
_entity_poly.entity_id
_entity_poly.type
_entity_poly.pdbx_seq_one_letter_code
_entity_poly.pdbx_strand_id
1 'polypeptide(L)'
;MNRLHPLSAVAYGLQYGFIWLWVPMVLVLVLGGIIDPISPTWFPVAAPLGFAAGVAYGVGYYYRFEYGITPDTFDVASGVFARRSREIPYGRIQNVDVRQGVFQRLFGLATLSIETAGGGATEATLNFVSESEANRLQEQIRRRTADAKDRRRKRESSTADGRESIDETGEMVGEGDETETSETERSVDSDSTDPSSDPTESRRDRAPAYEQPRRRKLFDLESRELLLYSFTSFRPAAAAAVLGLFFIATDTFLQLLVAIAQPVGGPESIGEGTTTNYGILTLVSMINGIIITYMLSVAYTFATYYDFQLGRADEDFVYERGLLQRYSGSIPVEKVQSVTVTANPLQRLIGYAGLWVETAGYGPDSNGGSQSAVPLAKQGRVHRFTENLTDVETPKFRSPPTMARRRYLARYSMIAAGIVAIFFGIAQVTGLERWYLAAVVFAAVPPAAHLKYVHLGYYVGEDHLVIRRGFWSRRTTVIPYYRIQTVSTQRSIFQRRLGLASLVVDTASSRTFFWATPTIYDVDLEDARGVQQASRKRLQSALRERARDDDLGLSVDFT
;
A
#
# COMPACT_ATOMS: atom_id res chain seq x y z
N MET A 1 5.13 -27.78 -13.08
CA MET A 1 4.53 -26.90 -12.06
C MET A 1 3.63 -27.75 -11.17
N ASN A 2 3.75 -27.60 -9.86
CA ASN A 2 2.98 -28.30 -8.84
C ASN A 2 1.69 -27.53 -8.51
N ARG A 3 0.71 -28.25 -7.99
CA ARG A 3 -0.55 -27.69 -7.48
C ARG A 3 -0.52 -27.60 -5.96
N LEU A 4 -1.34 -26.71 -5.42
CA LEU A 4 -1.54 -26.60 -3.97
C LEU A 4 -2.20 -27.88 -3.40
N HIS A 5 -2.07 -28.06 -2.09
CA HIS A 5 -2.68 -29.17 -1.36
C HIS A 5 -4.22 -29.17 -1.51
N PRO A 6 -4.90 -30.32 -1.60
CA PRO A 6 -6.37 -30.36 -1.78
C PRO A 6 -7.16 -29.64 -0.68
N LEU A 7 -6.64 -29.60 0.56
CA LEU A 7 -7.24 -28.80 1.64
C LEU A 7 -7.24 -27.30 1.34
N SER A 8 -6.32 -26.81 0.50
CA SER A 8 -6.34 -25.42 0.03
C SER A 8 -7.60 -25.13 -0.78
N ALA A 9 -8.14 -26.11 -1.53
CA ALA A 9 -9.39 -25.94 -2.28
C ALA A 9 -10.57 -25.65 -1.35
N VAL A 10 -10.64 -26.38 -0.23
CA VAL A 10 -11.66 -26.17 0.81
C VAL A 10 -11.44 -24.83 1.50
N ALA A 11 -10.20 -24.49 1.86
CA ALA A 11 -9.88 -23.22 2.51
C ALA A 11 -10.23 -22.02 1.61
N TYR A 12 -9.83 -22.04 0.33
CA TYR A 12 -10.21 -20.99 -0.63
C TYR A 12 -11.71 -20.99 -0.88
N GLY A 13 -12.34 -22.16 -1.01
CA GLY A 13 -13.79 -22.28 -1.18
C GLY A 13 -14.56 -21.63 -0.03
N LEU A 14 -14.19 -21.93 1.22
CA LEU A 14 -14.80 -21.34 2.42
C LEU A 14 -14.48 -19.84 2.55
N GLN A 15 -13.24 -19.43 2.31
CA GLN A 15 -12.85 -18.02 2.40
C GLN A 15 -13.63 -17.16 1.40
N TYR A 16 -13.63 -17.56 0.11
CA TYR A 16 -14.37 -16.83 -0.91
C TYR A 16 -15.88 -17.01 -0.75
N GLY A 17 -16.35 -18.19 -0.34
CA GLY A 17 -17.76 -18.43 -0.01
C GLY A 17 -18.26 -17.48 1.07
N PHE A 18 -17.52 -17.35 2.17
CA PHE A 18 -17.87 -16.42 3.25
C PHE A 18 -17.85 -14.96 2.77
N ILE A 19 -16.83 -14.54 2.03
CA ILE A 19 -16.77 -13.17 1.47
C ILE A 19 -17.96 -12.89 0.55
N TRP A 20 -18.27 -13.82 -0.37
CA TRP A 20 -19.34 -13.66 -1.35
C TRP A 20 -20.73 -13.94 -0.81
N LEU A 21 -20.88 -14.48 0.41
CA LEU A 21 -22.15 -14.55 1.13
C LEU A 21 -22.62 -13.14 1.53
N TRP A 22 -21.69 -12.29 1.98
CA TRP A 22 -22.01 -10.94 2.45
C TRP A 22 -22.35 -9.97 1.33
N VAL A 23 -21.68 -10.07 0.17
CA VAL A 23 -21.88 -9.16 -0.97
C VAL A 23 -23.34 -9.03 -1.40
N PRO A 24 -24.09 -10.12 -1.72
CA PRO A 24 -25.47 -10.02 -2.13
C PRO A 24 -26.40 -9.67 -0.95
N MET A 25 -26.03 -10.00 0.29
CA MET A 25 -26.83 -9.63 1.46
C MET A 25 -26.77 -8.11 1.72
N VAL A 26 -25.57 -7.53 1.63
CA VAL A 26 -25.39 -6.06 1.64
C VAL A 26 -26.10 -5.44 0.44
N LEU A 27 -26.03 -6.07 -0.74
CA LEU A 27 -26.72 -5.58 -1.93
C LEU A 27 -28.24 -5.59 -1.74
N VAL A 28 -28.83 -6.66 -1.20
CA VAL A 28 -30.27 -6.75 -0.89
C VAL A 28 -30.66 -5.74 0.21
N LEU A 29 -29.82 -5.55 1.22
CA LEU A 29 -30.04 -4.56 2.28
C LEU A 29 -30.04 -3.12 1.73
N VAL A 30 -29.05 -2.78 0.90
CA VAL A 30 -28.94 -1.45 0.29
C VAL A 30 -30.04 -1.23 -0.74
N LEU A 31 -30.29 -2.20 -1.62
CA LEU A 31 -31.30 -2.08 -2.66
C LEU A 31 -32.71 -2.12 -2.05
N GLY A 32 -32.96 -2.89 -1.00
CA GLY A 32 -34.30 -2.98 -0.41
C GLY A 32 -34.76 -1.73 0.32
N GLY A 33 -33.83 -0.84 0.68
CA GLY A 33 -34.14 0.52 1.13
C GLY A 33 -34.45 1.52 0.01
N ILE A 34 -34.22 1.13 -1.25
CA ILE A 34 -34.30 1.99 -2.44
C ILE A 34 -35.35 1.46 -3.45
N ILE A 35 -35.61 0.15 -3.41
CA ILE A 35 -36.35 -0.62 -4.39
C ILE A 35 -37.32 -1.53 -3.63
N ASP A 36 -38.58 -1.09 -3.51
CA ASP A 36 -39.70 -1.76 -2.81
C ASP A 36 -39.78 -3.29 -2.94
N PRO A 37 -39.57 -3.90 -4.11
CA PRO A 37 -39.69 -5.36 -4.30
C PRO A 37 -38.44 -6.15 -3.86
N ILE A 38 -37.32 -5.48 -3.58
CA ILE A 38 -36.19 -6.10 -2.91
C ILE A 38 -36.41 -5.92 -1.42
N SER A 39 -36.53 -7.02 -0.70
CA SER A 39 -36.76 -6.99 0.74
C SER A 39 -35.86 -8.02 1.43
N PRO A 40 -35.73 -7.96 2.76
CA PRO A 40 -34.97 -8.95 3.53
C PRO A 40 -35.42 -10.41 3.30
N THR A 41 -36.62 -10.65 2.74
CA THR A 41 -37.09 -12.01 2.37
C THR A 41 -36.25 -12.66 1.27
N TRP A 42 -35.43 -11.89 0.55
CA TRP A 42 -34.47 -12.44 -0.42
C TRP A 42 -33.21 -13.01 0.23
N PHE A 43 -32.90 -12.70 1.50
CA PHE A 43 -31.68 -13.21 2.17
C PHE A 43 -31.53 -14.73 2.13
N PRO A 44 -32.58 -15.55 2.38
CA PRO A 44 -32.48 -17.00 2.33
C PRO A 44 -32.11 -17.56 0.95
N VAL A 45 -32.30 -16.80 -0.12
CA VAL A 45 -31.94 -17.19 -1.50
C VAL A 45 -30.62 -16.56 -1.93
N ALA A 46 -30.46 -15.26 -1.65
CA ALA A 46 -29.30 -14.48 -2.06
C ALA A 46 -28.01 -14.89 -1.34
N ALA A 47 -28.08 -15.22 -0.04
CA ALA A 47 -26.90 -15.62 0.74
C ALA A 47 -26.34 -16.99 0.30
N PRO A 48 -27.14 -18.07 0.14
CA PRO A 48 -26.64 -19.34 -0.39
C PRO A 48 -26.13 -19.23 -1.83
N LEU A 49 -26.78 -18.44 -2.69
CA LEU A 49 -26.30 -18.22 -4.07
C LEU A 49 -24.95 -17.50 -4.08
N GLY A 50 -24.79 -16.45 -3.28
CA GLY A 50 -23.52 -15.75 -3.10
C GLY A 50 -22.42 -16.66 -2.58
N PHE A 51 -22.73 -17.43 -1.54
CA PHE A 51 -21.81 -18.41 -0.98
C PHE A 51 -21.38 -19.46 -2.02
N ALA A 52 -22.34 -20.04 -2.75
CA ALA A 52 -22.05 -21.02 -3.80
C ALA A 52 -21.18 -20.43 -4.92
N ALA A 53 -21.47 -19.20 -5.36
CA ALA A 53 -20.65 -18.50 -6.35
C ALA A 53 -19.23 -18.23 -5.83
N GLY A 54 -19.09 -17.84 -4.56
CA GLY A 54 -17.80 -17.67 -3.89
C GLY A 54 -17.02 -18.98 -3.79
N VAL A 55 -17.67 -20.07 -3.39
CA VAL A 55 -17.07 -21.41 -3.34
C VAL A 55 -16.61 -21.84 -4.73
N ALA A 56 -17.46 -21.70 -5.75
CA ALA A 56 -17.11 -22.03 -7.13
C ALA A 56 -15.90 -21.23 -7.63
N TYR A 57 -15.85 -19.93 -7.32
CA TYR A 57 -14.70 -19.09 -7.63
C TYR A 57 -13.44 -19.54 -6.86
N GLY A 58 -13.54 -19.82 -5.56
CA GLY A 58 -12.42 -20.26 -4.73
C GLY A 58 -11.84 -21.60 -5.17
N VAL A 59 -12.71 -22.56 -5.50
CA VAL A 59 -12.32 -23.86 -6.08
C VAL A 59 -11.72 -23.67 -7.46
N GLY A 60 -12.31 -22.83 -8.31
CA GLY A 60 -11.74 -22.46 -9.60
C GLY A 60 -10.36 -21.82 -9.47
N TYR A 61 -10.17 -20.97 -8.46
CA TYR A 61 -8.89 -20.34 -8.16
C TYR A 61 -7.84 -21.38 -7.74
N TYR A 62 -8.22 -22.35 -6.90
CA TYR A 62 -7.37 -23.47 -6.51
C TYR A 62 -6.89 -24.29 -7.72
N TYR A 63 -7.81 -24.70 -8.61
CA TYR A 63 -7.46 -25.49 -9.79
C TYR A 63 -6.57 -24.73 -10.77
N ARG A 64 -6.67 -23.40 -10.76
CA ARG A 64 -5.83 -22.51 -11.56
C ARG A 64 -4.60 -22.01 -10.78
N PHE A 65 -4.31 -22.44 -9.56
CA PHE A 65 -3.09 -22.00 -8.87
C PHE A 65 -1.96 -23.00 -9.11
N GLU A 66 -0.83 -22.50 -9.59
CA GLU A 66 0.34 -23.30 -9.94
C GLU A 66 1.61 -22.66 -9.38
N TYR A 67 2.55 -23.48 -8.92
CA TYR A 67 3.88 -23.02 -8.53
C TYR A 67 4.96 -23.97 -9.05
N GLY A 68 6.20 -23.51 -9.19
CA GLY A 68 7.29 -24.31 -9.73
C GLY A 68 8.63 -23.90 -9.15
N ILE A 69 9.50 -24.89 -8.93
CA ILE A 69 10.91 -24.70 -8.61
C ILE A 69 11.69 -25.04 -9.88
N THR A 70 12.32 -24.05 -10.50
CA THR A 70 13.21 -24.22 -11.66
C THR A 70 14.66 -24.07 -11.20
N PRO A 71 15.69 -24.39 -12.02
CA PRO A 71 17.09 -24.25 -11.64
C PRO A 71 17.47 -22.84 -11.11
N ASP A 72 16.89 -21.79 -11.68
CA ASP A 72 17.30 -20.40 -11.43
C ASP A 72 16.18 -19.53 -10.84
N THR A 73 14.90 -19.95 -10.94
CA THR A 73 13.74 -19.18 -10.50
C THR A 73 12.73 -20.01 -9.70
N PHE A 74 11.98 -19.31 -8.85
CA PHE A 74 10.75 -19.79 -8.27
C PHE A 74 9.56 -19.15 -9.01
N ASP A 75 8.72 -19.98 -9.62
CA ASP A 75 7.64 -19.52 -10.48
C ASP A 75 6.28 -19.69 -9.80
N VAL A 76 5.42 -18.69 -9.91
CA VAL A 76 4.05 -18.73 -9.37
C VAL A 76 3.07 -18.18 -10.38
N ALA A 77 2.02 -18.94 -10.67
CA ALA A 77 0.91 -18.53 -11.53
C ALA A 77 -0.43 -18.64 -10.80
N SER A 78 -1.27 -17.60 -10.91
CA SER A 78 -2.56 -17.53 -10.23
C SER A 78 -3.62 -16.72 -11.00
N GLY A 79 -4.87 -16.83 -10.55
CA GLY A 79 -6.01 -16.08 -11.09
C GLY A 79 -6.96 -16.92 -11.95
N VAL A 80 -8.27 -16.66 -11.78
CA VAL A 80 -9.38 -17.33 -12.48
C VAL A 80 -9.62 -16.72 -13.86
N PHE A 81 -10.06 -15.46 -13.90
CA PHE A 81 -10.40 -14.77 -15.16
C PHE A 81 -9.21 -14.05 -15.79
N ALA A 82 -8.33 -13.46 -14.97
CA ALA A 82 -7.12 -12.79 -15.41
C ALA A 82 -5.91 -13.53 -14.84
N ARG A 83 -5.20 -14.27 -15.71
CA ARG A 83 -4.02 -15.05 -15.34
C ARG A 83 -2.85 -14.10 -15.07
N ARG A 84 -2.12 -14.34 -13.98
CA ARG A 84 -0.86 -13.66 -13.66
C ARG A 84 0.20 -14.72 -13.42
N SER A 85 1.37 -14.57 -14.02
CA SER A 85 2.54 -15.42 -13.76
C SER A 85 3.70 -14.53 -13.33
N ARG A 86 4.53 -15.03 -12.42
CA ARG A 86 5.68 -14.35 -11.83
C ARG A 86 6.81 -15.35 -11.74
N GLU A 87 7.98 -14.96 -12.23
CA GLU A 87 9.22 -15.72 -12.11
C GLU A 87 10.12 -14.94 -11.15
N ILE A 88 10.51 -15.57 -10.04
CA ILE A 88 11.26 -14.94 -8.96
C ILE A 88 12.66 -15.55 -8.94
N PRO A 89 13.70 -14.84 -9.43
CA PRO A 89 15.07 -15.36 -9.40
C PRO A 89 15.55 -15.58 -7.96
N TYR A 90 16.18 -16.72 -7.67
CA TYR A 90 16.66 -17.03 -6.31
C TYR A 90 17.61 -15.97 -5.76
N GLY A 91 18.47 -15.41 -6.61
CA GLY A 91 19.40 -14.36 -6.21
C GLY A 91 18.74 -13.04 -5.77
N ARG A 92 17.44 -12.85 -6.03
CA ARG A 92 16.66 -11.72 -5.53
C ARG A 92 15.94 -12.03 -4.22
N ILE A 93 15.79 -13.28 -3.81
CA ILE A 93 15.07 -13.66 -2.60
C ILE A 93 15.88 -13.25 -1.36
N GLN A 94 15.23 -12.52 -0.46
CA GLN A 94 15.81 -12.05 0.80
C GLN A 94 15.30 -12.90 1.95
N ASN A 95 13.98 -12.92 2.16
CA ASN A 95 13.33 -13.64 3.23
C ASN A 95 12.29 -14.61 2.67
N VAL A 96 12.17 -15.73 3.37
CA VAL A 96 11.13 -16.72 3.13
C VAL A 96 10.58 -17.12 4.49
N ASP A 97 9.35 -16.69 4.76
CA ASP A 97 8.70 -16.84 6.05
C ASP A 97 7.51 -17.78 5.96
N VAL A 98 7.37 -18.64 6.97
CA VAL A 98 6.21 -19.52 7.13
C VAL A 98 5.40 -18.98 8.31
N ARG A 99 4.17 -18.56 8.05
CA ARG A 99 3.24 -18.07 9.08
C ARG A 99 2.13 -19.09 9.31
N GLN A 100 1.79 -19.31 10.58
CA GLN A 100 0.74 -20.23 10.99
C GLN A 100 -0.14 -19.61 12.07
N GLY A 101 -1.31 -19.12 11.68
CA GLY A 101 -2.33 -18.66 12.63
C GLY A 101 -3.00 -19.81 13.39
N VAL A 102 -3.79 -19.50 14.43
CA VAL A 102 -4.49 -20.50 15.27
C VAL A 102 -5.32 -21.47 14.41
N PHE A 103 -6.11 -20.96 13.47
CA PHE A 103 -6.90 -21.79 12.55
C PHE A 103 -6.03 -22.62 11.61
N GLN A 104 -4.91 -22.06 11.13
CA GLN A 104 -4.01 -22.77 10.22
C GLN A 104 -3.32 -23.94 10.92
N ARG A 105 -2.92 -23.77 12.20
CA ARG A 105 -2.40 -24.84 13.06
C ARG A 105 -3.42 -25.96 13.25
N LEU A 106 -4.68 -25.61 13.53
CA LEU A 106 -5.75 -26.60 13.71
C LEU A 106 -5.97 -27.46 12.45
N PHE A 107 -5.81 -26.89 11.26
CA PHE A 107 -6.02 -27.58 9.98
C PHE A 107 -4.73 -28.11 9.33
N GLY A 108 -3.57 -28.02 9.99
CA GLY A 108 -2.28 -28.45 9.43
C GLY A 108 -1.84 -27.65 8.19
N LEU A 109 -2.32 -26.41 8.07
CA LEU A 109 -2.04 -25.49 6.98
C LEU A 109 -1.05 -24.43 7.44
N ALA A 110 -0.37 -23.79 6.49
CA ALA A 110 0.55 -22.69 6.70
C ALA A 110 0.52 -21.74 5.48
N THR A 111 1.04 -20.52 5.67
CA THR A 111 1.20 -19.52 4.61
C THR A 111 2.68 -19.26 4.38
N LEU A 112 3.16 -19.52 3.17
CA LEU A 112 4.54 -19.25 2.77
C LEU A 112 4.60 -17.86 2.12
N SER A 113 5.40 -16.96 2.68
CA SER A 113 5.61 -15.59 2.19
C SER A 113 7.04 -15.46 1.69
N ILE A 114 7.23 -15.08 0.42
CA ILE A 114 8.54 -14.88 -0.21
C ILE A 114 8.74 -13.39 -0.47
N GLU A 115 9.83 -12.84 0.04
CA GLU A 115 10.20 -11.43 -0.06
C GLU A 115 11.51 -11.29 -0.82
N THR A 116 11.65 -10.23 -1.61
CA THR A 116 12.79 -10.05 -2.50
C THR A 116 13.39 -8.65 -2.41
N ALA A 117 14.66 -8.56 -2.80
CA ALA A 117 15.43 -7.34 -2.85
C ALA A 117 14.82 -6.37 -3.86
N GLY A 118 14.52 -5.14 -3.41
CA GLY A 118 13.92 -4.11 -4.25
C GLY A 118 12.39 -4.14 -4.32
N GLY A 119 11.73 -5.01 -3.55
CA GLY A 119 10.28 -5.00 -3.34
C GLY A 119 9.94 -4.72 -1.88
N GLY A 120 9.27 -3.60 -1.59
CA GLY A 120 8.85 -3.26 -0.21
C GLY A 120 7.68 -4.09 0.36
N ALA A 121 7.42 -5.29 -0.20
CA ALA A 121 6.35 -6.20 0.18
C ALA A 121 6.65 -7.64 -0.28
N THR A 122 5.94 -8.62 0.29
CA THR A 122 5.95 -10.02 -0.15
C THR A 122 5.65 -10.15 -1.65
N GLU A 123 6.61 -10.62 -2.44
CA GLU A 123 6.51 -10.74 -3.90
C GLU A 123 5.64 -11.92 -4.33
N ALA A 124 5.64 -13.00 -3.54
CA ALA A 124 4.72 -14.12 -3.69
C ALA A 124 4.27 -14.67 -2.34
N THR A 125 2.97 -14.95 -2.23
CA THR A 125 2.38 -15.60 -1.06
C THR A 125 1.64 -16.85 -1.51
N LEU A 126 1.99 -18.00 -0.95
CA LEU A 126 1.24 -19.23 -1.11
C LEU A 126 0.41 -19.43 0.15
N ASN A 127 -0.90 -19.14 0.05
CA ASN A 127 -1.80 -19.34 1.18
C ASN A 127 -2.26 -20.80 1.25
N PHE A 128 -2.42 -21.29 2.49
CA PHE A 128 -3.03 -22.59 2.80
C PHE A 128 -2.27 -23.80 2.25
N VAL A 129 -0.94 -23.77 2.25
CA VAL A 129 -0.10 -24.94 1.93
C VAL A 129 -0.04 -25.85 3.15
N SER A 130 0.16 -27.16 3.02
CA SER A 130 0.41 -28.00 4.21
C SER A 130 1.68 -27.54 4.91
N GLU A 131 1.74 -27.67 6.24
CA GLU A 131 2.90 -27.26 7.03
C GLU A 131 4.20 -27.94 6.56
N SER A 132 4.15 -29.24 6.32
CA SER A 132 5.28 -30.03 5.81
C SER A 132 5.78 -29.54 4.45
N GLU A 133 4.86 -29.16 3.56
CA GLU A 133 5.20 -28.65 2.24
C GLU A 133 5.73 -27.22 2.31
N ALA A 134 5.17 -26.37 3.17
CA ALA A 134 5.67 -25.02 3.40
C ALA A 134 7.12 -25.03 3.91
N ASN A 135 7.43 -25.89 4.88
CA ASN A 135 8.78 -26.06 5.40
C ASN A 135 9.73 -26.65 4.34
N ARG A 136 9.27 -27.64 3.56
CA ARG A 136 10.05 -28.20 2.44
C ARG A 136 10.39 -27.13 1.40
N LEU A 137 9.42 -26.31 1.01
CA LEU A 137 9.61 -25.23 0.04
C LEU A 137 10.54 -24.15 0.60
N GLN A 138 10.37 -23.76 1.86
CA GLN A 138 11.25 -22.79 2.53
C GLN A 138 12.70 -23.26 2.49
N GLU A 139 12.97 -24.51 2.86
CA GLU A 139 14.32 -25.08 2.86
C GLU A 139 14.92 -25.15 1.45
N GLN A 140 14.15 -25.63 0.48
CA GLN A 140 14.61 -25.70 -0.92
C GLN A 140 14.90 -24.33 -1.51
N ILE A 141 14.06 -23.33 -1.23
CA ILE A 141 14.27 -21.95 -1.69
C ILE A 141 15.49 -21.35 -1.02
N ARG A 142 15.67 -21.54 0.29
CA ARG A 142 16.85 -21.07 1.04
C ARG A 142 18.15 -21.66 0.48
N ARG A 143 18.18 -22.97 0.26
CA ARG A 143 19.34 -23.66 -0.33
C ARG A 143 19.68 -23.11 -1.71
N ARG A 144 18.71 -22.98 -2.62
CA ARG A 144 18.96 -22.44 -3.97
C ARG A 144 19.32 -20.96 -3.97
N THR A 145 18.83 -20.20 -2.99
CA THR A 145 19.23 -18.81 -2.78
C THR A 145 20.69 -18.71 -2.36
N ALA A 146 21.16 -19.60 -1.47
CA ALA A 146 22.57 -19.70 -1.10
C ALA A 146 23.44 -20.09 -2.32
N ASP A 147 23.08 -21.15 -3.04
CA ASP A 147 23.80 -21.61 -4.23
C ASP A 147 23.90 -20.50 -5.32
N ALA A 148 22.82 -19.75 -5.53
CA ALA A 148 22.78 -18.64 -6.48
C ALA A 148 23.70 -17.48 -6.06
N LYS A 149 23.78 -17.17 -4.76
CA LYS A 149 24.70 -16.15 -4.23
C LYS A 149 26.16 -16.59 -4.37
N ASP A 150 26.46 -17.86 -4.10
CA ASP A 150 27.82 -18.41 -4.24
C ASP A 150 28.31 -18.42 -5.69
N ARG A 151 27.44 -18.81 -6.63
CA ARG A 151 27.75 -18.75 -8.08
C ARG A 151 28.05 -17.31 -8.53
N ARG A 152 27.33 -16.33 -7.99
CA ARG A 152 27.58 -14.91 -8.28
C ARG A 152 28.92 -14.46 -7.72
N ARG A 153 29.23 -14.80 -6.46
CA ARG A 153 30.51 -14.46 -5.82
C ARG A 153 31.71 -15.05 -6.58
N LYS A 154 31.62 -16.30 -7.03
CA LYS A 154 32.67 -16.95 -7.85
C LYS A 154 32.86 -16.31 -9.23
N ARG A 155 31.78 -15.80 -9.85
CA ARG A 155 31.88 -15.02 -11.11
C ARG A 155 32.53 -13.66 -10.89
N GLU A 156 32.22 -13.00 -9.79
CA GLU A 156 32.80 -11.70 -9.44
C GLU A 156 34.30 -11.84 -9.11
N SER A 157 34.70 -12.89 -8.38
CA SER A 157 36.12 -13.16 -8.10
C SER A 157 36.93 -13.52 -9.34
N SER A 158 36.39 -14.37 -10.23
CA SER A 158 37.07 -14.72 -11.50
C SER A 158 37.17 -13.56 -12.50
N THR A 159 36.29 -12.56 -12.39
CA THR A 159 36.37 -11.33 -13.20
C THR A 159 37.37 -10.32 -12.64
N ALA A 160 37.67 -10.39 -11.33
CA ALA A 160 38.73 -9.59 -10.69
C ALA A 160 40.13 -10.19 -10.98
N ASP A 161 40.26 -11.52 -10.86
CA ASP A 161 41.47 -12.28 -11.15
C ASP A 161 41.86 -12.22 -12.65
N GLY A 162 40.86 -12.14 -13.53
CA GLY A 162 41.03 -11.90 -14.96
C GLY A 162 41.44 -10.47 -15.34
N ARG A 163 41.39 -9.51 -14.40
CA ARG A 163 41.88 -8.14 -14.61
C ARG A 163 43.32 -7.97 -14.13
N GLU A 164 43.73 -8.65 -13.06
CA GLU A 164 45.13 -8.69 -12.63
C GLU A 164 46.02 -9.39 -13.67
N SER A 165 45.55 -10.46 -14.30
CA SER A 165 46.29 -11.17 -15.36
C SER A 165 46.41 -10.42 -16.71
N ILE A 166 45.69 -9.30 -16.90
CA ILE A 166 45.87 -8.43 -18.07
C ILE A 166 46.88 -7.31 -17.77
N ASP A 167 47.09 -6.95 -16.49
CA ASP A 167 48.08 -5.94 -16.10
C ASP A 167 49.50 -6.54 -15.94
N GLU A 168 49.63 -7.86 -15.73
CA GLU A 168 50.94 -8.54 -15.57
C GLU A 168 51.75 -8.75 -16.86
N THR A 169 51.31 -8.26 -18.03
CA THR A 169 52.20 -8.20 -19.21
C THR A 169 52.97 -6.88 -19.34
N GLY A 170 52.83 -5.97 -18.38
CA GLY A 170 53.60 -4.74 -18.28
C GLY A 170 54.48 -4.69 -17.04
N GLU A 171 55.77 -4.96 -17.26
CA GLU A 171 56.89 -4.37 -16.51
C GLU A 171 57.34 -5.06 -15.19
N MET A 172 58.58 -5.57 -15.25
CA MET A 172 59.35 -6.06 -14.09
C MET A 172 59.75 -4.90 -13.17
N VAL A 173 59.84 -5.17 -11.85
CA VAL A 173 61.06 -5.04 -11.00
C VAL A 173 60.68 -5.15 -9.50
N GLY A 174 61.38 -6.02 -8.75
CA GLY A 174 61.82 -5.71 -7.38
C GLY A 174 61.15 -6.41 -6.18
N GLU A 175 61.59 -7.63 -5.88
CA GLU A 175 62.21 -8.10 -4.61
C GLU A 175 61.56 -7.94 -3.21
N GLY A 176 61.41 -9.10 -2.55
CA GLY A 176 61.48 -9.35 -1.08
C GLY A 176 60.17 -9.20 -0.30
N ASP A 177 59.84 -9.96 0.75
CA ASP A 177 60.34 -11.17 1.41
C ASP A 177 59.28 -11.51 2.49
N GLU A 178 59.25 -12.77 2.95
CA GLU A 178 58.69 -13.26 4.23
C GLU A 178 57.16 -13.14 4.52
N THR A 179 56.47 -13.98 5.30
CA THR A 179 56.59 -15.37 5.80
C THR A 179 55.19 -15.70 6.37
N GLU A 180 54.85 -16.98 6.36
CA GLU A 180 53.70 -17.66 6.98
C GLU A 180 53.27 -17.14 8.36
N THR A 181 51.97 -17.24 8.68
CA THR A 181 51.46 -18.30 9.58
C THR A 181 49.94 -18.23 9.76
N SER A 182 49.30 -19.38 9.54
CA SER A 182 47.97 -19.72 10.03
C SER A 182 48.03 -19.98 11.52
N GLU A 183 46.97 -19.66 12.25
CA GLU A 183 46.51 -20.58 13.31
C GLU A 183 45.03 -20.40 13.64
N THR A 184 44.38 -21.55 13.76
CA THR A 184 42.98 -21.79 14.09
C THR A 184 42.98 -22.42 15.46
N GLU A 185 42.23 -21.89 16.44
CA GLU A 185 41.93 -22.67 17.64
C GLU A 185 40.49 -22.50 18.14
N ARG A 186 40.04 -23.64 18.70
CA ARG A 186 38.68 -24.03 19.06
C ARG A 186 38.36 -23.67 20.50
N SER A 187 37.06 -23.53 20.71
CA SER A 187 36.28 -23.64 21.94
C SER A 187 36.62 -24.83 22.85
N VAL A 188 36.64 -24.61 24.18
CA VAL A 188 36.25 -25.57 25.22
C VAL A 188 35.61 -24.84 26.42
N ASP A 189 34.46 -25.36 26.86
CA ASP A 189 33.69 -25.08 28.08
C ASP A 189 34.44 -25.41 29.38
N SER A 190 34.13 -24.71 30.48
CA SER A 190 33.80 -25.38 31.75
C SER A 190 33.26 -24.43 32.82
N ASP A 191 32.16 -24.90 33.42
CA ASP A 191 31.40 -24.43 34.59
C ASP A 191 32.12 -24.70 35.93
N SER A 192 31.92 -23.84 36.95
CA SER A 192 31.81 -24.20 38.39
C SER A 192 31.82 -22.98 39.35
N THR A 193 30.64 -22.77 39.97
CA THR A 193 30.31 -22.59 41.40
C THR A 193 31.27 -21.90 42.40
N ASP A 194 30.73 -20.83 43.02
CA ASP A 194 31.09 -20.03 44.23
C ASP A 194 31.14 -20.87 45.55
N PRO A 195 31.75 -20.47 46.72
CA PRO A 195 31.37 -19.29 47.54
C PRO A 195 32.47 -18.56 48.36
N SER A 196 32.23 -17.26 48.65
CA SER A 196 32.26 -16.61 50.00
C SER A 196 33.09 -15.31 50.22
N SER A 197 32.42 -14.38 50.93
CA SER A 197 32.90 -13.26 51.79
C SER A 197 33.31 -11.89 51.21
N ASP A 198 32.30 -10.99 51.10
CA ASP A 198 32.09 -9.65 51.73
C ASP A 198 33.26 -8.61 51.86
N PRO A 199 32.98 -7.30 52.06
CA PRO A 199 32.56 -6.32 51.05
C PRO A 199 33.45 -5.06 51.04
N THR A 200 33.83 -4.52 49.88
CA THR A 200 34.38 -3.15 49.82
C THR A 200 33.97 -2.42 48.55
N GLU A 201 33.13 -1.40 48.77
CA GLU A 201 32.96 -0.19 47.94
C GLU A 201 32.80 -0.38 46.43
N SER A 202 31.54 -0.57 46.02
CA SER A 202 31.13 -0.32 44.64
C SER A 202 31.24 1.18 44.32
N ARG A 203 32.39 1.60 43.82
CA ARG A 203 32.48 2.72 42.88
C ARG A 203 31.74 2.26 41.62
N ARG A 204 30.42 2.48 41.59
CA ARG A 204 29.63 2.24 40.39
C ARG A 204 30.13 3.20 39.32
N ASP A 205 30.93 2.68 38.42
CA ASP A 205 31.05 3.19 37.07
C ASP A 205 29.63 3.41 36.56
N ARG A 206 29.22 4.68 36.52
CA ARG A 206 28.12 5.08 35.67
C ARG A 206 28.58 4.72 34.26
N ALA A 207 28.03 3.61 33.74
CA ALA A 207 27.98 3.39 32.31
C ALA A 207 27.66 4.74 31.66
N PRO A 208 28.42 5.20 30.65
CA PRO A 208 28.13 6.46 30.01
C PRO A 208 26.66 6.38 29.61
N ALA A 209 25.86 7.29 30.16
CA ALA A 209 24.51 7.48 29.66
C ALA A 209 24.72 7.71 28.17
N TYR A 210 24.23 6.78 27.33
CA TYR A 210 24.15 7.01 25.91
C TYR A 210 23.49 8.36 25.77
N GLU A 211 24.27 9.39 25.43
CA GLU A 211 23.75 10.71 25.14
C GLU A 211 22.77 10.46 24.01
N GLN A 212 21.47 10.53 24.33
CA GLN A 212 20.47 10.41 23.28
C GLN A 212 20.81 11.50 22.28
N PRO A 213 21.07 11.17 21.00
CA PRO A 213 21.49 12.16 20.01
C PRO A 213 20.50 13.31 20.08
N ARG A 214 21.00 14.55 20.17
CA ARG A 214 20.19 15.76 20.39
C ARG A 214 19.04 15.81 19.37
N ARG A 215 17.87 15.31 19.76
CA ARG A 215 16.72 15.20 18.87
C ARG A 215 16.19 16.60 18.61
N ARG A 216 16.44 17.14 17.42
CA ARG A 216 15.84 18.42 17.03
C ARG A 216 14.40 18.18 16.62
N LYS A 217 13.45 18.70 17.40
CA LYS A 217 12.02 18.66 17.04
C LYS A 217 11.81 19.44 15.74
N LEU A 218 11.27 18.80 14.71
CA LEU A 218 11.00 19.40 13.41
C LEU A 218 9.52 19.77 13.25
N PHE A 219 8.64 18.90 13.74
CA PHE A 219 7.20 19.09 13.64
C PHE A 219 6.48 18.44 14.82
N ASP A 220 5.49 19.14 15.34
CA ASP A 220 4.47 18.65 16.24
C ASP A 220 3.10 18.94 15.67
N LEU A 221 2.20 17.97 15.87
CA LEU A 221 0.80 18.14 15.55
C LEU A 221 0.09 18.78 16.74
N GLU A 222 -0.30 20.05 16.60
CA GLU A 222 -1.06 20.74 17.66
C GLU A 222 -2.41 20.04 17.89
N SER A 223 -2.97 20.11 19.10
CA SER A 223 -4.27 19.49 19.43
C SER A 223 -5.40 19.95 18.49
N ARG A 224 -5.35 21.21 18.02
CA ARG A 224 -6.28 21.75 17.04
C ARG A 224 -6.09 21.11 15.66
N GLU A 225 -4.85 20.92 15.22
CA GLU A 225 -4.52 20.28 13.94
C GLU A 225 -4.85 18.78 13.98
N LEU A 226 -4.68 18.11 15.13
CA LEU A 226 -5.09 16.72 15.34
C LEU A 226 -6.61 16.54 15.23
N LEU A 227 -7.39 17.42 15.88
CA LEU A 227 -8.85 17.39 15.74
C LEU A 227 -9.25 17.61 14.28
N LEU A 228 -8.69 18.64 13.65
CA LEU A 228 -8.96 18.96 12.25
C LEU A 228 -8.60 17.81 11.31
N TYR A 229 -7.46 17.16 11.54
CA TYR A 229 -7.03 15.99 10.79
C TYR A 229 -8.00 14.82 10.99
N SER A 230 -8.43 14.58 12.23
CA SER A 230 -9.35 13.49 12.56
C SER A 230 -10.71 13.66 11.88
N PHE A 231 -11.28 14.88 11.88
CA PHE A 231 -12.53 15.18 11.16
C PHE A 231 -12.34 15.13 9.64
N THR A 232 -11.21 15.59 9.12
CA THR A 232 -11.03 15.64 7.66
C THR A 232 -10.60 14.31 7.05
N SER A 233 -10.12 13.34 7.82
CA SER A 233 -9.64 12.05 7.31
C SER A 233 -10.64 10.91 7.54
N PHE A 234 -11.33 10.52 6.46
CA PHE A 234 -12.19 9.34 6.49
C PHE A 234 -11.37 8.06 6.27
N ARG A 235 -11.43 7.13 7.22
CA ARG A 235 -10.77 5.82 7.14
C ARG A 235 -11.83 4.73 7.01
N PRO A 236 -11.97 4.08 5.83
CA PRO A 236 -12.98 3.03 5.61
C PRO A 236 -12.86 1.85 6.60
N ALA A 237 -11.67 1.61 7.16
CA ALA A 237 -11.45 0.59 8.18
C ALA A 237 -12.33 0.79 9.43
N ALA A 238 -12.73 2.03 9.75
CA ALA A 238 -13.65 2.31 10.84
C ALA A 238 -15.07 1.77 10.58
N ALA A 239 -15.46 1.59 9.32
CA ALA A 239 -16.74 0.97 8.97
C ALA A 239 -16.80 -0.49 9.43
N ALA A 240 -15.66 -1.21 9.38
CA ALA A 240 -15.59 -2.58 9.87
C ALA A 240 -15.84 -2.66 11.39
N ALA A 241 -15.37 -1.66 12.15
CA ALA A 241 -15.61 -1.59 13.59
C ALA A 241 -17.08 -1.27 13.92
N VAL A 242 -17.76 -0.44 13.12
CA VAL A 242 -19.22 -0.23 13.25
C VAL A 242 -19.99 -1.50 12.91
N LEU A 243 -19.62 -2.20 11.85
CA LEU A 243 -20.22 -3.50 11.52
C LEU A 243 -20.01 -4.49 12.67
N GLY A 244 -18.82 -4.55 13.26
CA GLY A 244 -18.55 -5.38 14.44
C GLY A 244 -19.43 -5.00 15.64
N LEU A 245 -19.57 -3.70 15.94
CA LEU A 245 -20.42 -3.22 17.03
C LEU A 245 -21.90 -3.55 16.81
N PHE A 246 -22.37 -3.44 15.55
CA PHE A 246 -23.72 -3.83 15.15
C PHE A 246 -23.99 -5.31 15.46
N PHE A 247 -23.03 -6.20 15.22
CA PHE A 247 -23.18 -7.62 15.54
C PHE A 247 -23.18 -7.92 17.05
N ILE A 248 -22.51 -7.11 17.86
CA ILE A 248 -22.41 -7.32 19.31
C ILE A 248 -23.64 -6.77 20.05
N ALA A 249 -24.22 -5.67 19.56
CA ALA A 249 -25.27 -4.92 20.26
C ALA A 249 -26.54 -4.74 19.42
N THR A 250 -26.93 -5.77 18.66
CA THR A 250 -27.99 -5.71 17.63
C THR A 250 -29.30 -5.15 18.16
N ASP A 251 -29.80 -5.65 19.30
CA ASP A 251 -31.11 -5.24 19.84
C ASP A 251 -31.10 -3.79 20.36
N THR A 252 -30.09 -3.41 21.14
CA THR A 252 -29.94 -2.04 21.66
C THR A 252 -29.78 -1.04 20.52
N PHE A 253 -29.01 -1.40 19.49
CA PHE A 253 -28.77 -0.55 18.35
C PHE A 253 -30.05 -0.35 17.51
N LEU A 254 -30.81 -1.42 17.27
CA LEU A 254 -32.07 -1.33 16.54
C LEU A 254 -33.13 -0.51 17.32
N GLN A 255 -33.21 -0.66 18.64
CA GLN A 255 -34.10 0.15 19.48
C GLN A 255 -33.73 1.63 19.44
N LEU A 256 -32.44 1.97 19.48
CA LEU A 256 -31.97 3.35 19.33
C LEU A 256 -32.37 3.93 17.97
N LEU A 257 -32.22 3.16 16.89
CA LEU A 257 -32.60 3.60 15.55
C LEU A 257 -34.11 3.83 15.41
N VAL A 258 -34.92 2.94 15.98
CA VAL A 258 -36.37 3.11 16.06
C VAL A 258 -36.72 4.37 16.84
N ALA A 259 -36.12 4.59 18.01
CA ALA A 259 -36.37 5.78 18.84
C ALA A 259 -36.01 7.09 18.12
N ILE A 260 -34.95 7.10 17.30
CA ILE A 260 -34.57 8.27 16.50
C ILE A 260 -35.49 8.46 15.28
N ALA A 261 -36.01 7.37 14.70
CA ALA A 261 -36.92 7.42 13.56
C ALA A 261 -38.35 7.79 13.96
N GLN A 262 -38.78 7.45 15.17
CA GLN A 262 -40.13 7.67 15.69
C GLN A 262 -40.66 9.11 15.49
N PRO A 263 -39.95 10.18 15.91
CA PRO A 263 -40.41 11.55 15.75
C PRO A 263 -40.60 12.01 14.30
N VAL A 264 -39.96 11.32 13.35
CA VAL A 264 -40.00 11.66 11.91
C VAL A 264 -40.90 10.69 11.10
N GLY A 265 -41.70 9.86 11.77
CA GLY A 265 -42.65 8.93 11.14
C GLY A 265 -42.15 7.50 10.94
N GLY A 266 -41.13 7.08 11.70
CA GLY A 266 -40.68 5.69 11.76
C GLY A 266 -41.70 4.73 12.41
N PRO A 267 -41.43 3.41 12.43
CA PRO A 267 -42.33 2.39 13.00
C PRO A 267 -42.20 2.34 14.52
N GLU A 268 -43.30 2.12 15.25
CA GLU A 268 -43.31 2.12 16.73
C GLU A 268 -42.48 0.98 17.31
N SER A 269 -42.42 -0.13 16.59
CA SER A 269 -41.57 -1.28 16.90
C SER A 269 -41.04 -1.94 15.63
N ILE A 270 -40.05 -2.82 15.77
CA ILE A 270 -39.42 -3.52 14.64
C ILE A 270 -40.41 -4.45 13.92
N GLY A 271 -41.50 -4.87 14.58
CA GLY A 271 -42.52 -5.77 14.03
C GLY A 271 -43.83 -5.12 13.58
N GLU A 272 -44.06 -3.85 13.93
CA GLU A 272 -45.32 -3.15 13.65
C GLU A 272 -45.03 -1.86 12.87
N GLY A 273 -45.24 -1.91 11.54
CA GLY A 273 -45.01 -0.76 10.67
C GLY A 273 -45.57 -0.94 9.26
N THR A 274 -45.81 0.18 8.59
CA THR A 274 -46.11 0.21 7.15
C THR A 274 -44.82 0.26 6.34
N THR A 275 -44.87 -0.05 5.04
CA THR A 275 -43.72 0.08 4.11
C THR A 275 -43.09 1.47 4.18
N THR A 276 -43.91 2.52 4.29
CA THR A 276 -43.45 3.92 4.44
C THR A 276 -42.65 4.13 5.73
N ASN A 277 -43.15 3.61 6.86
CA ASN A 277 -42.47 3.74 8.15
C ASN A 277 -41.11 3.04 8.13
N TYR A 278 -41.04 1.83 7.55
CA TYR A 278 -39.77 1.12 7.38
C TYR A 278 -38.82 1.79 6.40
N GLY A 279 -39.32 2.48 5.37
CA GLY A 279 -38.53 3.34 4.50
C GLY A 279 -37.87 4.50 5.26
N ILE A 280 -38.63 5.17 6.14
CA ILE A 280 -38.12 6.23 7.02
C ILE A 280 -37.07 5.68 7.99
N LEU A 281 -37.36 4.56 8.65
CA LEU A 281 -36.39 3.88 9.52
C LEU A 281 -35.10 3.55 8.77
N THR A 282 -35.20 3.08 7.53
CA THR A 282 -34.02 2.73 6.71
C THR A 282 -33.19 3.97 6.39
N LEU A 283 -33.83 5.08 6.01
CA LEU A 283 -33.13 6.34 5.74
C LEU A 283 -32.44 6.88 7.01
N VAL A 284 -33.15 6.90 8.14
CA VAL A 284 -32.62 7.32 9.44
C VAL A 284 -31.46 6.42 9.87
N SER A 285 -31.59 5.11 9.68
CA SER A 285 -30.55 4.13 9.99
C SER A 285 -29.33 4.31 9.12
N MET A 286 -29.51 4.59 7.82
CA MET A 286 -28.41 4.87 6.90
C MET A 286 -27.65 6.14 7.31
N ILE A 287 -28.37 7.22 7.63
CA ILE A 287 -27.77 8.48 8.07
C ILE A 287 -27.01 8.28 9.39
N ASN A 288 -27.63 7.64 10.39
CA ASN A 288 -26.99 7.36 11.67
C ASN A 288 -25.78 6.43 11.51
N GLY A 289 -25.88 5.39 10.69
CA GLY A 289 -24.77 4.49 10.38
C GLY A 289 -23.58 5.22 9.75
N ILE A 290 -23.84 6.17 8.84
CA ILE A 290 -22.80 7.03 8.27
C ILE A 290 -22.18 7.92 9.35
N ILE A 291 -23.00 8.57 10.19
CA ILE A 291 -22.52 9.45 11.27
C ILE A 291 -21.67 8.68 12.28
N ILE A 292 -22.15 7.52 12.75
CA ILE A 292 -21.45 6.67 13.72
C ILE A 292 -20.14 6.16 13.12
N THR A 293 -20.16 5.69 11.87
CA THR A 293 -18.94 5.27 11.15
C THR A 293 -17.93 6.40 11.02
N TYR A 294 -18.41 7.60 10.69
CA TYR A 294 -17.58 8.78 10.60
C TYR A 294 -17.01 9.15 11.98
N MET A 295 -17.82 9.19 13.04
CA MET A 295 -17.35 9.47 14.42
C MET A 295 -16.34 8.44 14.90
N LEU A 296 -16.55 7.16 14.61
CA LEU A 296 -15.60 6.12 14.94
C LEU A 296 -14.29 6.28 14.16
N SER A 297 -14.35 6.71 12.90
CA SER A 297 -13.18 7.08 12.10
C SER A 297 -12.41 8.26 12.70
N VAL A 298 -13.12 9.28 13.19
CA VAL A 298 -12.54 10.44 13.89
C VAL A 298 -11.82 9.97 15.16
N ALA A 299 -12.51 9.22 16.03
CA ALA A 299 -11.96 8.73 17.28
C ALA A 299 -10.74 7.82 17.05
N TYR A 300 -10.82 6.91 16.07
CA TYR A 300 -9.71 6.04 15.71
C TYR A 300 -8.50 6.83 15.18
N THR A 301 -8.72 7.84 14.34
CA THR A 301 -7.64 8.68 13.82
C THR A 301 -7.02 9.51 14.94
N PHE A 302 -7.84 10.09 15.81
CA PHE A 302 -7.39 10.84 16.97
C PHE A 302 -6.48 9.98 17.86
N ALA A 303 -6.94 8.77 18.22
CA ALA A 303 -6.16 7.85 19.03
C ALA A 303 -4.87 7.38 18.34
N THR A 304 -4.86 7.27 17.01
CA THR A 304 -3.67 6.83 16.24
C THR A 304 -2.59 7.92 16.16
N TYR A 305 -2.99 9.19 16.02
CA TYR A 305 -2.08 10.33 15.81
C TYR A 305 -1.96 11.24 17.01
N TYR A 306 -2.48 10.81 18.16
CA TYR A 306 -2.31 11.52 19.43
C TYR A 306 -0.82 11.70 19.75
N ASP A 307 -0.46 12.89 20.23
CA ASP A 307 0.92 13.28 20.54
C ASP A 307 1.90 12.98 19.39
N PHE A 308 1.49 13.25 18.15
CA PHE A 308 2.35 13.06 17.00
C PHE A 308 3.51 14.06 17.02
N GLN A 309 4.73 13.53 17.03
CA GLN A 309 5.96 14.31 16.97
C GLN A 309 6.86 13.76 15.88
N LEU A 310 7.53 14.67 15.17
CA LEU A 310 8.56 14.38 14.18
C LEU A 310 9.83 15.13 14.59
N GLY A 311 10.91 14.39 14.80
CA GLY A 311 12.24 14.91 15.08
C GLY A 311 13.23 14.50 13.99
N ARG A 312 14.43 15.07 14.09
CA ARG A 312 15.62 14.59 13.39
C ARG A 312 16.59 14.00 14.41
N ALA A 313 17.04 12.78 14.15
CA ALA A 313 18.15 12.14 14.83
C ALA A 313 19.20 11.83 13.76
N ASP A 314 20.35 12.51 13.83
CA ASP A 314 21.41 12.43 12.82
C ASP A 314 20.89 12.76 11.41
N GLU A 315 20.90 11.78 10.50
CA GLU A 315 20.37 11.90 9.14
C GLU A 315 18.92 11.42 9.00
N ASP A 316 18.38 10.74 10.01
CA ASP A 316 17.07 10.10 9.96
C ASP A 316 15.97 10.99 10.54
N PHE A 317 14.77 10.89 9.96
CA PHE A 317 13.58 11.44 10.59
C PHE A 317 12.96 10.41 11.53
N VAL A 318 12.76 10.77 12.79
CA VAL A 318 12.14 9.90 13.79
C VAL A 318 10.76 10.45 14.11
N TYR A 319 9.73 9.61 14.07
CA TYR A 319 8.39 9.99 14.48
C TYR A 319 7.90 9.14 15.66
N GLU A 320 7.08 9.75 16.50
CA GLU A 320 6.40 9.13 17.63
C GLU A 320 4.91 9.47 17.58
N ARG A 321 4.03 8.51 17.86
CA ARG A 321 2.56 8.74 17.90
C ARG A 321 1.80 7.68 18.68
N GLY A 322 0.60 8.03 19.11
CA GLY A 322 -0.45 7.10 19.55
C GLY A 322 -0.83 7.24 21.02
N LEU A 323 -2.14 7.16 21.29
CA LEU A 323 -2.73 7.27 22.62
C LEU A 323 -2.77 5.93 23.35
N LEU A 324 -3.30 4.89 22.68
CA LEU A 324 -3.49 3.55 23.26
C LEU A 324 -2.23 2.69 23.16
N GLN A 325 -1.56 2.77 22.01
CA GLN A 325 -0.28 2.12 21.74
C GLN A 325 0.67 3.18 21.20
N ARG A 326 1.84 3.34 21.84
CA ARG A 326 2.88 4.25 21.38
C ARG A 326 3.69 3.57 20.28
N TYR A 327 3.66 4.16 19.10
CA TYR A 327 4.46 3.76 17.95
C TYR A 327 5.60 4.75 17.76
N SER A 328 6.83 4.24 17.73
CA SER A 328 8.00 4.99 17.26
C SER A 328 8.53 4.36 15.97
N GLY A 329 9.07 5.18 15.08
CA GLY A 329 9.68 4.73 13.84
C GLY A 329 10.66 5.74 13.28
N SER A 330 11.63 5.26 12.51
CA SER A 330 12.58 6.10 11.77
C SER A 330 12.33 6.00 10.26
N ILE A 331 12.63 7.09 9.56
CA ILE A 331 12.53 7.27 8.12
C ILE A 331 13.91 7.74 7.68
N PRO A 332 14.77 6.83 7.18
CA PRO A 332 16.08 7.21 6.68
C PRO A 332 15.97 8.05 5.42
N VAL A 333 16.62 9.23 5.41
CA VAL A 333 16.53 10.19 4.29
C VAL A 333 17.07 9.57 3.00
N GLU A 334 18.19 8.84 3.10
CA GLU A 334 18.78 8.08 2.00
C GLU A 334 17.89 6.98 1.42
N LYS A 335 16.82 6.57 2.12
CA LYS A 335 15.87 5.55 1.65
C LYS A 335 14.59 6.15 1.08
N VAL A 336 14.42 7.47 1.14
CA VAL A 336 13.27 8.18 0.56
C VAL A 336 13.28 8.05 -0.96
N GLN A 337 12.21 7.48 -1.51
CA GLN A 337 12.01 7.28 -2.94
C GLN A 337 11.14 8.38 -3.56
N SER A 338 10.08 8.77 -2.87
CA SER A 338 9.17 9.80 -3.32
C SER A 338 8.53 10.54 -2.15
N VAL A 339 8.18 11.81 -2.39
CA VAL A 339 7.50 12.66 -1.42
C VAL A 339 6.15 13.07 -2.02
N THR A 340 5.06 12.78 -1.32
CA THR A 340 3.69 13.02 -1.80
C THR A 340 2.95 13.99 -0.88
N VAL A 341 2.61 15.15 -1.42
CA VAL A 341 1.68 16.10 -0.79
C VAL A 341 0.25 15.68 -1.10
N THR A 342 -0.56 15.46 -0.07
CA THR A 342 -1.97 15.07 -0.18
C THR A 342 -2.87 16.16 0.38
N ALA A 343 -3.97 16.46 -0.33
CA ALA A 343 -5.00 17.36 0.18
C ALA A 343 -6.37 16.87 -0.31
N ASN A 344 -7.26 16.56 0.62
CA ASN A 344 -8.66 16.27 0.30
C ASN A 344 -9.47 17.58 0.11
N PRO A 345 -10.73 17.52 -0.36
CA PRO A 345 -11.50 18.73 -0.66
C PRO A 345 -11.68 19.62 0.58
N LEU A 346 -11.93 19.02 1.75
CA LEU A 346 -12.10 19.73 3.01
C LEU A 346 -10.80 20.41 3.44
N GLN A 347 -9.68 19.68 3.44
CA GLN A 347 -8.34 20.18 3.76
C GLN A 347 -7.93 21.32 2.82
N ARG A 348 -8.22 21.20 1.52
CA ARG A 348 -7.94 22.26 0.55
C ARG A 348 -8.79 23.51 0.79
N LEU A 349 -10.05 23.34 1.18
CA LEU A 349 -10.94 24.46 1.50
C LEU A 349 -10.44 25.26 2.71
N ILE A 350 -9.90 24.58 3.71
CA ILE A 350 -9.37 25.20 4.94
C ILE A 350 -7.88 25.58 4.85
N GLY A 351 -7.19 25.31 3.73
CA GLY A 351 -5.77 25.69 3.52
C GLY A 351 -4.73 24.75 4.14
N TYR A 352 -5.07 23.48 4.34
CA TYR A 352 -4.19 22.45 4.91
C TYR A 352 -3.84 21.36 3.89
N ALA A 353 -2.72 20.67 4.15
CA ALA A 353 -2.27 19.51 3.40
C ALA A 353 -1.53 18.54 4.34
N GLY A 354 -1.41 17.28 3.93
CA GLY A 354 -0.54 16.27 4.56
C GLY A 354 0.64 15.91 3.66
N LEU A 355 1.73 15.45 4.27
CA LEU A 355 2.95 15.00 3.61
C LEU A 355 3.20 13.52 3.90
N TRP A 356 3.34 12.76 2.83
CA TRP A 356 3.62 11.33 2.86
C TRP A 356 4.96 11.06 2.21
N VAL A 357 5.72 10.15 2.80
CA VAL A 357 7.04 9.75 2.31
C VAL A 357 6.99 8.25 1.99
N GLU A 358 7.40 7.90 0.78
CA GLU A 358 7.58 6.52 0.37
C GLU A 358 9.05 6.14 0.54
N THR A 359 9.32 5.11 1.35
CA THR A 359 10.68 4.62 1.63
C THR A 359 10.91 3.24 1.04
N ALA A 360 12.14 2.95 0.61
CA ALA A 360 12.54 1.61 0.18
C ALA A 360 12.93 0.75 1.40
N GLY A 361 12.42 -0.48 1.47
CA GLY A 361 12.80 -1.50 2.45
C GLY A 361 12.53 -1.12 3.91
N TYR A 362 11.45 -1.62 4.51
CA TYR A 362 11.32 -1.65 5.98
C TYR A 362 10.55 -2.89 6.44
N GLY A 363 11.00 -3.44 7.57
CA GLY A 363 10.96 -4.86 7.95
C GLY A 363 9.61 -5.52 8.31
N PRO A 364 9.69 -6.78 8.81
CA PRO A 364 8.66 -7.83 8.71
C PRO A 364 7.32 -7.58 9.44
N ASP A 365 7.25 -6.57 10.30
CA ASP A 365 6.04 -6.22 11.08
C ASP A 365 5.43 -4.85 10.71
N SER A 366 6.02 -4.13 9.77
CA SER A 366 5.47 -2.85 9.33
C SER A 366 4.54 -3.07 8.13
N ASN A 367 3.27 -2.71 8.25
CA ASN A 367 2.37 -2.58 7.09
C ASN A 367 2.97 -1.53 6.11
N GLY A 368 3.76 -2.03 5.15
CA GLY A 368 4.92 -1.34 4.60
C GLY A 368 4.67 -0.18 3.64
N GLY A 369 5.70 0.68 3.50
CA GLY A 369 6.03 1.42 2.27
C GLY A 369 5.61 2.90 2.17
N SER A 370 4.64 3.38 2.94
CA SER A 370 4.20 4.79 2.88
C SER A 370 3.90 5.30 4.28
N GLN A 371 4.81 6.09 4.84
CA GLN A 371 4.65 6.69 6.16
C GLN A 371 4.19 8.14 6.04
N SER A 372 3.36 8.55 6.99
CA SER A 372 2.94 9.96 7.10
C SER A 372 4.03 10.71 7.83
N ALA A 373 4.85 11.47 7.11
CA ALA A 373 5.87 12.33 7.73
C ALA A 373 5.21 13.53 8.42
N VAL A 374 4.21 14.15 7.78
CA VAL A 374 3.42 15.25 8.36
C VAL A 374 1.93 14.94 8.12
N PRO A 375 1.16 14.51 9.16
CA PRO A 375 -0.24 14.12 8.98
C PRO A 375 -1.10 15.26 8.42
N LEU A 376 -0.95 16.46 9.00
CA LEU A 376 -1.66 17.65 8.58
C LEU A 376 -0.91 18.91 9.02
N ALA A 377 -0.72 19.87 8.11
CA ALA A 377 -0.23 21.20 8.43
C ALA A 377 -0.74 22.22 7.39
N LYS A 378 -0.60 23.52 7.69
CA LYS A 378 -0.89 24.58 6.72
C LYS A 378 -0.12 24.35 5.42
N GLN A 379 -0.76 24.58 4.28
CA GLN A 379 -0.21 24.27 2.96
C GLN A 379 1.20 24.87 2.74
N GLY A 380 1.44 26.11 3.18
CA GLY A 380 2.75 26.75 3.10
C GLY A 380 3.83 26.12 4.00
N ARG A 381 3.47 25.50 5.13
CA ARG A 381 4.42 24.74 5.98
C ARG A 381 4.79 23.42 5.30
N VAL A 382 3.82 22.73 4.70
CA VAL A 382 4.04 21.49 3.95
C VAL A 382 4.90 21.73 2.72
N HIS A 383 4.64 22.81 1.98
CA HIS A 383 5.44 23.17 0.80
C HIS A 383 6.89 23.48 1.18
N ARG A 384 7.12 24.33 2.19
CA ARG A 384 8.49 24.58 2.69
C ARG A 384 9.20 23.32 3.17
N PHE A 385 8.51 22.42 3.85
CA PHE A 385 9.10 21.15 4.27
C PHE A 385 9.42 20.25 3.07
N THR A 386 8.56 20.25 2.04
CA THR A 386 8.78 19.50 0.80
C THR A 386 9.96 20.08 0.02
N GLU A 387 10.03 21.40 -0.09
CA GLU A 387 11.14 22.15 -0.69
C GLU A 387 12.44 21.83 0.04
N ASN A 388 12.49 21.91 1.37
CA ASN A 388 13.69 21.56 2.14
C ASN A 388 14.10 20.07 2.04
N LEU A 389 13.18 19.18 1.63
CA LEU A 389 13.45 17.74 1.50
C LEU A 389 13.82 17.34 0.07
N THR A 390 13.40 18.11 -0.92
CA THR A 390 13.53 17.75 -2.34
C THR A 390 14.23 18.81 -3.19
N ASP A 391 14.48 20.00 -2.63
CA ASP A 391 14.97 21.20 -3.31
C ASP A 391 14.11 21.64 -4.52
N VAL A 392 12.85 21.20 -4.58
CA VAL A 392 11.92 21.55 -5.67
C VAL A 392 10.92 22.61 -5.22
N GLU A 393 11.08 23.83 -5.73
CA GLU A 393 10.06 24.88 -5.62
C GLU A 393 8.75 24.47 -6.30
N THR A 394 7.61 24.90 -5.73
CA THR A 394 6.28 24.56 -6.27
C THR A 394 6.11 24.87 -7.78
N PRO A 395 6.00 23.84 -8.64
CA PRO A 395 6.12 24.06 -10.08
C PRO A 395 4.81 24.45 -10.77
N LYS A 396 4.93 25.13 -11.93
CA LYS A 396 3.81 25.34 -12.86
C LYS A 396 3.51 24.05 -13.62
N PHE A 397 2.38 23.43 -13.34
CA PHE A 397 1.95 22.17 -13.94
C PHE A 397 1.50 22.31 -15.39
N ARG A 398 1.96 21.41 -16.26
CA ARG A 398 1.36 21.17 -17.58
C ARG A 398 0.05 20.41 -17.41
N SER A 399 -1.00 20.90 -18.06
CA SER A 399 -2.32 20.27 -18.05
C SER A 399 -2.44 19.25 -19.19
N PRO A 400 -3.21 18.16 -19.01
CA PRO A 400 -3.50 17.24 -20.11
C PRO A 400 -4.23 17.93 -21.28
N PRO A 401 -4.18 17.36 -22.51
CA PRO A 401 -4.93 17.88 -23.64
C PRO A 401 -6.45 17.86 -23.38
N THR A 402 -7.19 18.76 -24.03
CA THR A 402 -8.65 18.89 -23.86
C THR A 402 -9.42 17.62 -24.25
N MET A 403 -8.84 16.76 -25.10
CA MET A 403 -9.39 15.44 -25.42
C MET A 403 -9.51 14.54 -24.19
N ALA A 404 -8.63 14.68 -23.19
CA ALA A 404 -8.75 13.97 -21.92
C ALA A 404 -10.05 14.32 -21.19
N ARG A 405 -10.46 15.60 -21.21
CA ARG A 405 -11.74 16.05 -20.62
C ARG A 405 -12.94 15.36 -21.28
N ARG A 406 -12.96 15.28 -22.62
CA ARG A 406 -14.03 14.60 -23.38
C ARG A 406 -14.06 13.10 -23.08
N ARG A 407 -12.88 12.47 -22.95
CA ARG A 407 -12.77 11.06 -22.55
C ARG A 407 -13.36 10.82 -21.16
N TYR A 408 -13.10 11.69 -20.18
CA TYR A 408 -13.68 11.55 -18.84
C TYR A 408 -15.19 11.73 -18.85
N LEU A 409 -15.71 12.68 -19.64
CA LEU A 409 -17.16 12.83 -19.84
C LEU A 409 -17.76 11.53 -20.38
N ALA A 410 -17.23 10.99 -21.49
CA ALA A 410 -17.71 9.74 -22.07
C ALA A 410 -17.57 8.54 -21.11
N ARG A 411 -16.44 8.42 -20.41
CA ARG A 411 -16.19 7.34 -19.45
C ARG A 411 -17.18 7.37 -18.29
N TYR A 412 -17.44 8.54 -17.73
CA TYR A 412 -18.39 8.68 -16.63
C TYR A 412 -19.83 8.55 -17.11
N SER A 413 -20.16 8.98 -18.34
CA SER A 413 -21.46 8.71 -18.96
C SER A 413 -21.71 7.21 -19.16
N MET A 414 -20.71 6.42 -19.55
CA MET A 414 -20.84 4.96 -19.64
C MET A 414 -21.10 4.31 -18.27
N ILE A 415 -20.44 4.80 -17.22
CA ILE A 415 -20.70 4.32 -15.85
C ILE A 415 -22.12 4.69 -15.41
N ALA A 416 -22.54 5.94 -15.63
CA ALA A 416 -23.90 6.39 -15.34
C ALA A 416 -24.95 5.59 -16.12
N ALA A 417 -24.72 5.32 -17.41
CA ALA A 417 -25.56 4.47 -18.24
C ALA A 417 -25.63 3.05 -17.69
N GLY A 418 -24.51 2.47 -17.25
CA GLY A 418 -24.47 1.16 -16.61
C GLY A 418 -25.30 1.12 -15.32
N ILE A 419 -25.22 2.16 -14.48
CA ILE A 419 -26.06 2.27 -13.27
C ILE A 419 -27.54 2.32 -13.67
N VAL A 420 -27.93 3.21 -14.60
CA VAL A 420 -29.33 3.29 -15.06
C VAL A 420 -29.81 1.97 -15.67
N ALA A 421 -28.96 1.28 -16.44
CA ALA A 421 -29.28 -0.03 -17.01
C ALA A 421 -29.48 -1.10 -15.94
N ILE A 422 -28.70 -1.08 -14.85
CA ILE A 422 -28.90 -1.96 -13.70
C ILE A 422 -30.26 -1.68 -13.05
N PHE A 423 -30.58 -0.41 -12.77
CA PHE A 423 -31.88 -0.04 -12.20
C PHE A 423 -33.06 -0.41 -13.12
N PHE A 424 -32.90 -0.21 -14.43
CA PHE A 424 -33.87 -0.65 -15.42
C PHE A 424 -34.05 -2.18 -15.42
N GLY A 425 -32.96 -2.94 -15.38
CA GLY A 425 -33.00 -4.40 -15.32
C GLY A 425 -33.68 -4.91 -14.05
N ILE A 426 -33.41 -4.27 -12.90
CA ILE A 426 -34.12 -4.56 -11.66
C ILE A 426 -35.61 -4.27 -11.83
N ALA A 427 -35.98 -3.12 -12.41
CA ALA A 427 -37.37 -2.75 -12.63
C ALA A 427 -38.17 -3.77 -13.47
N GLN A 428 -37.54 -4.46 -14.41
CA GLN A 428 -38.21 -5.50 -15.21
C GLN A 428 -38.60 -6.74 -14.39
N VAL A 429 -37.82 -7.08 -13.37
CA VAL A 429 -38.06 -8.25 -12.52
C VAL A 429 -38.99 -7.89 -11.36
N THR A 430 -38.92 -6.63 -10.93
CA THR A 430 -39.43 -6.25 -9.63
C THR A 430 -40.57 -5.21 -9.68
N GLY A 431 -40.82 -4.58 -10.82
CA GLY A 431 -41.90 -3.60 -10.99
C GLY A 431 -41.56 -2.19 -10.49
N LEU A 432 -40.26 -1.87 -10.32
CA LEU A 432 -39.82 -0.54 -9.87
C LEU A 432 -40.23 0.56 -10.87
N GLU A 433 -41.35 1.24 -10.61
CA GLU A 433 -41.90 2.27 -11.52
C GLU A 433 -40.99 3.50 -11.67
N ARG A 434 -40.17 3.81 -10.65
CA ARG A 434 -39.33 5.02 -10.58
C ARG A 434 -37.86 4.79 -10.91
N TRP A 435 -37.53 3.75 -11.67
CA TRP A 435 -36.16 3.45 -12.10
C TRP A 435 -35.48 4.62 -12.84
N TYR A 436 -36.26 5.45 -13.52
CA TYR A 436 -35.78 6.63 -14.25
C TYR A 436 -35.14 7.68 -13.34
N LEU A 437 -35.42 7.68 -12.03
CA LEU A 437 -34.74 8.57 -11.07
C LEU A 437 -33.23 8.28 -10.99
N ALA A 438 -32.78 7.07 -11.32
CA ALA A 438 -31.36 6.75 -11.43
C ALA A 438 -30.65 7.61 -12.51
N ALA A 439 -31.38 8.17 -13.47
CA ALA A 439 -30.83 9.09 -14.46
C ALA A 439 -30.27 10.38 -13.85
N VAL A 440 -30.62 10.72 -12.59
CA VAL A 440 -30.02 11.85 -11.86
C VAL A 440 -28.49 11.74 -11.78
N VAL A 441 -27.93 10.52 -11.84
CA VAL A 441 -26.48 10.30 -11.87
C VAL A 441 -25.83 10.99 -13.07
N PHE A 442 -26.53 11.16 -14.20
CA PHE A 442 -26.02 11.90 -15.35
C PHE A 442 -25.78 13.39 -15.05
N ALA A 443 -26.54 14.00 -14.14
CA ALA A 443 -26.32 15.39 -13.75
C ALA A 443 -24.95 15.58 -13.05
N ALA A 444 -24.44 14.54 -12.36
CA ALA A 444 -23.14 14.55 -11.72
C ALA A 444 -21.96 14.32 -12.70
N VAL A 445 -22.22 13.83 -13.92
CA VAL A 445 -21.16 13.46 -14.88
C VAL A 445 -20.34 14.67 -15.35
N PRO A 446 -20.92 15.78 -15.87
CA PRO A 446 -20.13 16.93 -16.30
C PRO A 446 -19.24 17.53 -15.20
N PRO A 447 -19.73 17.81 -13.97
CA PRO A 447 -18.86 18.34 -12.92
C PRO A 447 -17.81 17.32 -12.49
N ALA A 448 -18.14 16.03 -12.38
CA ALA A 448 -17.16 14.99 -12.06
C ALA A 448 -16.05 14.90 -13.11
N ALA A 449 -16.40 14.89 -14.41
CA ALA A 449 -15.44 14.83 -15.50
C ALA A 449 -14.52 16.06 -15.50
N HIS A 450 -15.08 17.24 -15.23
CA HIS A 450 -14.30 18.47 -15.11
C HIS A 450 -13.36 18.43 -13.91
N LEU A 451 -13.85 18.04 -12.73
CA LEU A 451 -13.05 17.89 -11.50
C LEU A 451 -11.88 16.93 -11.70
N LYS A 452 -12.14 15.78 -12.36
CA LYS A 452 -11.09 14.82 -12.68
C LYS A 452 -10.00 15.45 -13.53
N TYR A 453 -10.38 16.17 -14.58
CA TYR A 453 -9.46 16.81 -15.53
C TYR A 453 -8.59 17.88 -14.86
N VAL A 454 -9.17 18.78 -14.06
CA VAL A 454 -8.42 19.89 -13.44
C VAL A 454 -7.44 19.46 -12.34
N HIS A 455 -7.62 18.26 -11.78
CA HIS A 455 -6.69 17.71 -10.77
C HIS A 455 -5.51 16.96 -11.38
N LEU A 456 -5.48 16.76 -12.70
CA LEU A 456 -4.34 16.19 -13.38
C LEU A 456 -3.30 17.26 -13.69
N GLY A 457 -2.05 16.84 -13.73
CA GLY A 457 -0.96 17.66 -14.22
C GLY A 457 0.39 17.00 -13.97
N TYR A 458 1.39 17.46 -14.68
CA TYR A 458 2.76 17.00 -14.47
C TYR A 458 3.74 18.15 -14.71
N TYR A 459 4.93 18.03 -14.15
CA TYR A 459 6.03 18.96 -14.33
C TYR A 459 7.33 18.19 -14.47
N VAL A 460 8.16 18.64 -15.40
CA VAL A 460 9.40 18.01 -15.84
C VAL A 460 10.53 18.98 -15.50
N GLY A 461 10.97 18.97 -14.24
CA GLY A 461 12.06 19.83 -13.72
C GLY A 461 13.43 19.22 -13.99
N GLU A 462 14.54 19.85 -13.63
CA GLU A 462 15.89 19.37 -13.99
C GLU A 462 16.25 18.04 -13.31
N ASP A 463 16.07 17.95 -12.00
CA ASP A 463 16.43 16.75 -11.21
C ASP A 463 15.21 15.92 -10.76
N HIS A 464 14.01 16.46 -10.97
CA HIS A 464 12.78 15.90 -10.43
C HIS A 464 11.62 15.85 -11.45
N LEU A 465 10.85 14.77 -11.36
CA LEU A 465 9.56 14.62 -12.01
C LEU A 465 8.44 14.81 -10.97
N VAL A 466 7.55 15.77 -11.21
CA VAL A 466 6.42 16.05 -10.31
C VAL A 466 5.11 15.66 -10.98
N ILE A 467 4.34 14.79 -10.33
CA ILE A 467 3.10 14.23 -10.87
C ILE A 467 1.94 14.61 -9.96
N ARG A 468 0.92 15.25 -10.54
CA ARG A 468 -0.30 15.64 -9.84
C ARG A 468 -1.49 14.86 -10.37
N ARG A 469 -2.22 14.22 -9.45
CA ARG A 469 -3.41 13.41 -9.77
C ARG A 469 -4.43 13.45 -8.64
N GLY A 470 -5.68 13.13 -8.95
CA GLY A 470 -6.72 13.04 -7.93
C GLY A 470 -8.12 12.94 -8.51
N PHE A 471 -9.10 12.91 -7.61
CA PHE A 471 -10.51 13.20 -7.90
C PHE A 471 -11.12 13.91 -6.69
N TRP A 472 -11.22 13.23 -5.55
CA TRP A 472 -11.52 13.86 -4.26
C TRP A 472 -10.24 14.37 -3.62
N SER A 473 -9.30 13.45 -3.37
CA SER A 473 -7.99 13.79 -2.83
C SER A 473 -7.01 14.08 -3.96
N ARG A 474 -6.43 15.28 -3.93
CA ARG A 474 -5.32 15.68 -4.81
C ARG A 474 -4.02 15.18 -4.20
N ARG A 475 -3.22 14.49 -4.99
CA ARG A 475 -1.89 13.99 -4.65
C ARG A 475 -0.88 14.59 -5.62
N THR A 476 0.13 15.25 -5.07
CA THR A 476 1.27 15.79 -5.82
C THR A 476 2.50 15.03 -5.35
N THR A 477 3.04 14.16 -6.20
CA THR A 477 4.21 13.33 -5.89
C THR A 477 5.43 13.91 -6.59
N VAL A 478 6.48 14.20 -5.81
CA VAL A 478 7.81 14.62 -6.29
C VAL A 478 8.70 13.38 -6.29
N ILE A 479 9.32 13.09 -7.43
CA ILE A 479 10.17 11.92 -7.64
C ILE A 479 11.51 12.38 -8.24
N PRO A 480 12.63 12.21 -7.54
CA PRO A 480 13.95 12.45 -8.11
C PRO A 480 14.25 11.48 -9.26
N TYR A 481 14.90 11.93 -10.33
CA TYR A 481 15.18 11.08 -11.49
C TYR A 481 15.99 9.84 -11.14
N TYR A 482 16.97 9.96 -10.25
CA TYR A 482 17.81 8.84 -9.82
C TYR A 482 17.05 7.76 -9.01
N ARG A 483 15.81 8.02 -8.58
CA ARG A 483 14.92 7.04 -7.93
C ARG A 483 13.96 6.35 -8.90
N ILE A 484 13.89 6.81 -10.15
CA ILE A 484 13.05 6.21 -11.18
C ILE A 484 13.73 4.95 -11.73
N GLN A 485 13.04 3.82 -11.64
CA GLN A 485 13.53 2.56 -12.19
C GLN A 485 13.05 2.33 -13.62
N THR A 486 11.75 2.51 -13.85
CA THR A 486 11.12 2.29 -15.16
C THR A 486 10.06 3.34 -15.41
N VAL A 487 9.99 3.80 -16.66
CA VAL A 487 8.89 4.63 -17.15
C VAL A 487 8.18 3.86 -18.26
N SER A 488 7.00 3.33 -17.94
CA SER A 488 6.21 2.52 -18.87
C SER A 488 5.03 3.31 -19.43
N THR A 489 4.76 3.12 -20.72
CA THR A 489 3.63 3.76 -21.40
C THR A 489 2.46 2.79 -21.48
N GLN A 490 1.31 3.15 -20.91
CA GLN A 490 0.08 2.37 -20.95
C GLN A 490 -0.99 3.04 -21.80
N ARG A 491 -1.62 2.27 -22.69
CA ARG A 491 -2.66 2.74 -23.61
C ARG A 491 -3.78 1.73 -23.76
N SER A 492 -4.95 2.07 -23.24
CA SER A 492 -6.22 1.39 -23.52
C SER A 492 -6.65 1.56 -24.98
N ILE A 493 -7.54 0.70 -25.46
CA ILE A 493 -8.11 0.77 -26.82
C ILE A 493 -8.68 2.16 -27.12
N PHE A 494 -9.40 2.75 -26.16
CA PHE A 494 -9.96 4.11 -26.29
C PHE A 494 -8.88 5.20 -26.32
N GLN A 495 -7.81 5.07 -25.52
CA GLN A 495 -6.70 6.02 -25.57
C GLN A 495 -5.94 5.94 -26.90
N ARG A 496 -5.80 4.74 -27.48
CA ARG A 496 -5.17 4.56 -28.80
C ARG A 496 -5.91 5.32 -29.89
N ARG A 497 -7.24 5.25 -29.91
CA ARG A 497 -8.09 5.97 -30.87
C ARG A 497 -8.04 7.50 -30.69
N LEU A 498 -7.81 7.97 -29.47
CA LEU A 498 -7.80 9.41 -29.15
C LEU A 498 -6.39 10.03 -29.16
N GLY A 499 -5.35 9.27 -29.55
CA GLY A 499 -3.97 9.77 -29.50
C GLY A 499 -3.40 9.94 -28.09
N LEU A 500 -4.06 9.40 -27.05
CA LEU A 500 -3.67 9.58 -25.66
C LEU A 500 -2.79 8.43 -25.14
N ALA A 501 -2.06 8.70 -24.06
CA ALA A 501 -1.30 7.74 -23.29
C ALA A 501 -1.25 8.08 -21.80
N SER A 502 -1.04 7.06 -20.97
CA SER A 502 -0.69 7.23 -19.56
C SER A 502 0.74 6.77 -19.34
N LEU A 503 1.52 7.51 -18.56
CA LEU A 503 2.88 7.13 -18.16
C LEU A 503 2.86 6.66 -16.71
N VAL A 504 3.29 5.43 -16.48
CA VAL A 504 3.47 4.87 -15.15
C VAL A 504 4.95 4.97 -14.81
N VAL A 505 5.25 5.56 -13.65
CA VAL A 505 6.61 5.79 -13.17
C VAL A 505 6.84 4.90 -11.97
N ASP A 506 7.65 3.88 -12.16
CA ASP A 506 7.98 2.89 -11.14
C ASP A 506 9.27 3.31 -10.41
N THR A 507 9.25 3.25 -9.08
CA THR A 507 10.39 3.52 -8.19
C THR A 507 10.69 2.26 -7.37
N ALA A 508 11.84 2.20 -6.69
CA ALA A 508 12.25 1.02 -5.91
C ALA A 508 11.31 0.64 -4.74
N SER A 509 10.34 1.51 -4.41
CA SER A 509 9.32 1.27 -3.37
C SER A 509 7.90 1.22 -3.96
N SER A 510 7.71 1.49 -5.25
CA SER A 510 6.37 1.58 -5.83
C SER A 510 5.72 0.19 -5.85
N ARG A 511 4.87 -0.04 -4.85
CA ARG A 511 4.03 -1.22 -4.68
C ARG A 511 3.44 -1.67 -6.03
N THR A 512 3.40 -2.98 -6.27
CA THR A 512 2.74 -3.66 -7.40
C THR A 512 1.20 -3.50 -7.44
N PHE A 513 0.65 -2.53 -6.70
CA PHE A 513 -0.77 -2.21 -6.66
C PHE A 513 -1.07 -0.99 -7.54
N PHE A 514 -1.81 -1.22 -8.64
CA PHE A 514 -2.17 -0.25 -9.69
C PHE A 514 -2.77 1.10 -9.24
N TRP A 515 -3.14 1.26 -7.97
CA TRP A 515 -3.71 2.49 -7.42
C TRP A 515 -2.70 3.39 -6.69
N ALA A 516 -1.51 2.88 -6.35
CA ALA A 516 -0.49 3.59 -5.57
C ALA A 516 0.65 4.15 -6.43
N THR A 517 1.05 3.48 -7.52
CA THR A 517 2.13 3.94 -8.40
C THR A 517 1.89 5.33 -8.97
N PRO A 518 2.86 6.25 -8.93
CA PRO A 518 2.74 7.56 -9.58
C PRO A 518 2.46 7.40 -11.09
N THR A 519 1.41 8.06 -11.58
CA THR A 519 0.97 7.93 -12.97
C THR A 519 0.54 9.28 -13.52
N ILE A 520 1.11 9.64 -14.67
CA ILE A 520 0.66 10.77 -15.48
C ILE A 520 -0.46 10.24 -16.38
N TYR A 521 -1.69 10.69 -16.16
CA TYR A 521 -2.85 10.19 -16.88
C TYR A 521 -3.16 11.03 -18.12
N ASP A 522 -3.46 10.35 -19.23
CA ASP A 522 -4.12 10.93 -20.41
C ASP A 522 -3.41 12.12 -21.04
N VAL A 523 -2.09 12.04 -21.15
CA VAL A 523 -1.27 12.98 -21.93
C VAL A 523 -1.28 12.62 -23.40
N ASP A 524 -0.91 13.58 -24.25
CA ASP A 524 -0.69 13.32 -25.67
C ASP A 524 0.42 12.27 -25.86
N LEU A 525 0.35 11.48 -26.92
CA LEU A 525 1.35 10.46 -27.21
C LEU A 525 2.75 11.06 -27.46
N GLU A 526 2.83 12.22 -28.10
CA GLU A 526 4.10 12.91 -28.35
C GLU A 526 4.69 13.43 -27.04
N ASP A 527 3.87 14.08 -26.21
CA ASP A 527 4.26 14.49 -24.86
C ASP A 527 4.70 13.30 -24.01
N ALA A 528 3.98 12.16 -24.12
CA ALA A 528 4.31 10.97 -23.36
C ALA A 528 5.71 10.43 -23.73
N ARG A 529 6.01 10.38 -25.03
CA ARG A 529 7.33 10.00 -25.54
C ARG A 529 8.40 11.00 -25.12
N GLY A 530 8.10 12.31 -25.18
CA GLY A 530 9.01 13.36 -24.74
C GLY A 530 9.37 13.24 -23.26
N VAL A 531 8.38 13.03 -22.38
CA VAL A 531 8.59 12.79 -20.95
C VAL A 531 9.39 11.51 -20.72
N GLN A 532 9.07 10.42 -21.44
CA GLN A 532 9.81 9.16 -21.30
C GLN A 532 11.30 9.32 -21.68
N GLN A 533 11.59 10.00 -22.80
CA GLN A 533 12.96 10.28 -23.25
C GLN A 533 13.69 11.20 -22.27
N ALA A 534 13.04 12.28 -21.82
CA ALA A 534 13.61 13.20 -20.85
C ALA A 534 13.94 12.50 -19.52
N SER A 535 13.02 11.67 -19.01
CA SER A 535 13.26 10.88 -17.80
C SER A 535 14.40 9.90 -17.96
N ARG A 536 14.51 9.21 -19.11
CA ARG A 536 15.62 8.30 -19.38
C ARG A 536 16.96 9.02 -19.44
N LYS A 537 17.02 10.15 -20.15
CA LYS A 537 18.24 10.96 -20.29
C LYS A 537 18.70 11.50 -18.93
N ARG A 538 17.78 12.06 -18.14
CA ARG A 538 18.08 12.63 -16.82
C ARG A 538 18.42 11.59 -15.78
N LEU A 539 17.78 10.41 -15.81
CA LEU A 539 18.21 9.26 -15.00
C LEU A 539 19.67 8.90 -15.30
N GLN A 540 20.06 8.82 -16.58
CA GLN A 540 21.45 8.52 -16.95
C GLN A 540 22.43 9.62 -16.51
N SER A 541 22.05 10.91 -16.62
CA SER A 541 22.86 12.01 -16.11
C SER A 541 23.03 11.95 -14.60
N ALA A 542 21.93 11.80 -13.85
CA ALA A 542 21.95 11.76 -12.39
C ALA A 542 22.75 10.56 -11.85
N LEU A 543 22.70 9.41 -12.54
CA LEU A 543 23.54 8.25 -12.18
C LEU A 543 25.03 8.52 -12.42
N ARG A 544 25.41 9.26 -13.47
CA ARG A 544 26.81 9.61 -13.74
C ARG A 544 27.35 10.65 -12.77
N GLU A 545 26.54 11.62 -12.40
CA GLU A 545 26.91 12.65 -11.43
C GLU A 545 27.12 12.03 -10.05
N ARG A 546 26.21 11.17 -9.61
CA ARG A 546 26.37 10.43 -8.36
C ARG A 546 27.57 9.48 -8.37
N ALA A 547 27.82 8.81 -9.50
CA ALA A 547 29.02 7.99 -9.64
C ALA A 547 30.31 8.80 -9.58
N ARG A 548 30.29 10.12 -9.87
CA ARG A 548 31.45 11.01 -9.68
C ARG A 548 31.57 11.50 -8.24
N ASP A 549 30.45 11.76 -7.58
CA ASP A 549 30.44 12.14 -6.15
C ASP A 549 30.86 10.97 -5.24
N ASP A 550 30.44 9.74 -5.54
CA ASP A 550 30.89 8.53 -4.81
C ASP A 550 32.36 8.16 -5.12
N ASP A 551 32.93 8.63 -6.25
CA ASP A 551 34.33 8.43 -6.66
C ASP A 551 35.26 9.57 -6.18
N LEU A 552 34.68 10.64 -5.62
CA LEU A 552 35.37 11.62 -4.80
C LEU A 552 35.32 11.14 -3.36
N GLY A 553 36.19 10.20 -3.02
CA GLY A 553 36.53 9.89 -1.63
C GLY A 553 36.91 11.18 -0.90
N LEU A 554 35.94 11.74 -0.17
CA LEU A 554 36.10 12.93 0.64
C LEU A 554 36.90 12.57 1.90
N SER A 555 38.22 12.51 1.74
CA SER A 555 39.14 12.92 2.80
C SER A 555 38.90 14.41 3.05
N VAL A 556 38.21 14.74 4.12
CA VAL A 556 38.27 16.09 4.69
C VAL A 556 39.15 15.99 5.92
N ASP A 557 40.45 16.27 5.70
CA ASP A 557 41.39 16.62 6.77
C ASP A 557 40.87 17.88 7.47
N PHE A 558 40.63 17.76 8.78
CA PHE A 558 40.47 18.92 9.64
C PHE A 558 41.85 19.30 10.18
N THR A 559 42.48 20.29 9.54
CA THR A 559 43.39 21.20 10.26
C THR A 559 42.69 22.53 10.49
#